data_AF-A0A375ABY7-F1
#
_entry.id   AF-A0A375ABY7-F1
#
_cell.length_a   1.000
_cell.length_b   1.000
_cell.length_c   1.000
_cell.angle_alpha   90.00
_cell.angle_beta   90.00
_cell.angle_gamma   90.00
#
_symmetry.space_group_name_H-M   'P 1'
#
loop_
_entity.id
_entity.type
_entity.pdbx_description
1 polymer ?
#
loop_
_entity_poly.entity_id
_entity_poly.type
_entity_poly.pdbx_seq_one_letter_code
_entity_poly.pdbx_strand_id
1 'polypeptide(L)'
;MPIIDLSQLPAPSVVETLDYETLLATRKETLLSLYSADEREAIARALTLESEPLVKLLQENAYRELLLRQRINEAAKAGMLAFALGNDLDQLGANVNVTRLVITPADTSTLPPTAAVLESDTDFRLRIQQAYEGFSVAGSIGAYQFHGRSASGQVADISVISPGPAQVLVSVLSREKDGTASDALIATVNTALNAEDVRPVADRVTVKSAVIVPYDISATLYLYPGPEAEPIRAAAEKKLQTYVSSQHRLGRDIRRSAIYAALHVEGVQRVELTRPAADIVLDNTQASYCTGYALTLGERMSKSPLLPPGSSSLEHNVAVTGASLEQLPLPLRQLWNPDNCPVELLPYLAWTVSVDRWDESWSEAIKRKVIKDAFFIHRHKGTIGALRRVVEPLGYLIRIKEWWQTGDAPGTFRLDIGIQESGITEASFQELERLIADAKPVSRQLLGLNINLDTTGSVSLGAGSYSGDELTIYPYFPETINVSGDTFTGGAVHLIDDLYVSGG
;
A
#
# COMPACT_ATOMS: atom_id res chain seq x y z
N MET A 1 -0.08 -12.29 -0.47
CA MET A 1 -0.17 -11.76 0.91
C MET A 1 1.15 -12.04 1.62
N PRO A 2 1.69 -11.10 2.42
CA PRO A 2 2.76 -11.47 3.33
C PRO A 2 2.24 -12.61 4.22
N ILE A 3 2.89 -13.77 4.11
CA ILE A 3 2.45 -15.02 4.75
C ILE A 3 2.65 -14.96 6.27
N ILE A 4 3.38 -13.94 6.76
CA ILE A 4 3.87 -13.87 8.14
C ILE A 4 3.29 -12.63 8.82
N ASP A 5 2.54 -12.85 9.90
CA ASP A 5 2.19 -11.80 10.86
C ASP A 5 3.46 -11.36 11.59
N LEU A 6 3.97 -10.18 11.24
CA LEU A 6 5.20 -9.64 11.81
C LEU A 6 5.14 -9.47 13.33
N SER A 7 3.95 -9.34 13.92
CA SER A 7 3.79 -9.20 15.37
C SER A 7 4.10 -10.50 16.14
N GLN A 8 4.18 -11.64 15.45
CA GLN A 8 4.53 -12.93 16.03
C GLN A 8 6.04 -13.22 16.01
N LEU A 9 6.85 -12.31 15.45
CA LEU A 9 8.30 -12.47 15.43
C LEU A 9 8.87 -12.37 16.86
N PRO A 10 9.91 -13.16 17.19
CA PRO A 10 10.58 -13.03 18.46
C PRO A 10 11.18 -11.63 18.61
N ALA A 11 11.29 -11.17 19.86
CA ALA A 11 11.94 -9.90 20.13
C ALA A 11 13.40 -9.92 19.63
N PRO A 12 13.87 -8.84 18.97
CA PRO A 12 15.23 -8.76 18.47
C PRO A 12 16.24 -8.59 19.60
N SER A 13 17.51 -8.87 19.34
CA SER A 13 18.59 -8.85 20.34
C SER A 13 18.81 -7.49 21.03
N VAL A 14 18.32 -6.39 20.46
CA VAL A 14 18.35 -5.06 21.11
C VAL A 14 17.39 -4.98 22.31
N VAL A 15 16.38 -5.86 22.37
CA VAL A 15 15.47 -5.96 23.52
C VAL A 15 16.10 -6.89 24.55
N GLU A 16 16.68 -6.29 25.59
CA GLU A 16 17.31 -7.03 26.67
C GLU A 16 16.27 -7.58 27.66
N THR A 17 16.46 -8.80 28.15
CA THR A 17 15.75 -9.29 29.34
C THR A 17 16.40 -8.69 30.58
N LEU A 18 15.66 -7.87 31.32
CA LEU A 18 16.19 -7.15 32.47
C LEU A 18 15.90 -7.91 33.76
N ASP A 19 16.93 -8.12 34.57
CA ASP A 19 16.82 -8.67 35.92
C ASP A 19 17.47 -7.72 36.93
N TYR A 20 16.70 -7.34 37.95
CA TYR A 20 17.13 -6.38 38.95
C TYR A 20 18.26 -6.92 39.82
N GLU A 21 18.17 -8.19 40.24
CA GLU A 21 19.14 -8.78 41.17
C GLU A 21 20.51 -8.95 40.51
N THR A 22 20.54 -9.34 39.22
CA THR A 22 21.77 -9.40 38.43
C THR A 22 22.44 -8.02 38.34
N LEU A 23 21.68 -6.95 38.04
CA LEU A 23 22.21 -5.59 37.98
C LEU A 23 22.75 -5.12 39.34
N LEU A 24 22.02 -5.39 40.42
CA LEU A 24 22.46 -5.04 41.77
C LEU A 24 23.75 -5.78 42.16
N ALA A 25 23.86 -7.07 41.83
CA ALA A 25 25.06 -7.85 42.07
C ALA A 25 26.27 -7.29 41.32
N THR A 26 26.15 -7.02 40.01
CA THR A 26 27.22 -6.41 39.21
C THR A 26 27.65 -5.04 39.77
N ARG A 27 26.70 -4.24 40.25
CA ARG A 27 26.99 -2.94 40.87
C ARG A 27 27.73 -3.07 42.19
N LYS A 28 27.35 -4.03 43.04
CA LYS A 28 28.08 -4.36 44.28
C LYS A 28 29.51 -4.83 43.98
N GLU A 29 29.69 -5.71 42.99
CA GLU A 29 31.01 -6.17 42.54
C GLU A 29 31.87 -5.03 41.99
N THR A 30 31.28 -4.16 41.18
CA THR A 30 31.98 -2.97 40.66
C THR A 30 32.43 -2.07 41.80
N LEU A 31 31.57 -1.80 42.78
CA LEU A 31 31.94 -0.99 43.95
C LEU A 31 33.10 -1.65 44.72
N LEU A 32 33.05 -2.96 44.95
CA LEU A 32 34.13 -3.71 45.61
C LEU A 32 35.46 -3.63 44.85
N SER A 33 35.42 -3.62 43.51
CA SER A 33 36.62 -3.52 42.67
C SER A 33 37.38 -2.21 42.85
N LEU A 34 36.70 -1.14 43.28
CA LEU A 34 37.28 0.20 43.47
C LEU A 34 38.04 0.34 44.80
N TYR A 35 37.85 -0.57 45.74
CA TYR A 35 38.54 -0.57 47.03
C TYR A 35 39.88 -1.32 46.98
N SER A 36 40.82 -0.88 47.83
CA SER A 36 42.11 -1.54 48.02
C SER A 36 41.94 -2.95 48.62
N ALA A 37 42.91 -3.84 48.43
CA ALA A 37 42.80 -5.24 48.89
C ALA A 37 42.52 -5.35 50.39
N ASP A 38 43.06 -4.44 51.19
CA ASP A 38 42.95 -4.43 52.65
C ASP A 38 41.55 -3.99 53.12
N GLU A 39 40.83 -3.21 52.32
CA GLU A 39 39.50 -2.67 52.65
C GLU A 39 38.35 -3.53 52.11
N ARG A 40 38.61 -4.34 51.06
CA ARG A 40 37.58 -5.11 50.35
C ARG A 40 36.78 -6.05 51.25
N GLU A 41 37.42 -6.73 52.19
CA GLU A 41 36.72 -7.69 53.06
C GLU A 41 35.72 -6.98 54.00
N ALA A 42 36.10 -5.81 54.52
CA ALA A 42 35.22 -5.01 55.37
C ALA A 42 34.02 -4.48 54.58
N ILE A 43 34.25 -3.96 53.37
CA ILE A 43 33.18 -3.45 52.50
C ILE A 43 32.27 -4.58 52.00
N ALA A 44 32.82 -5.76 51.66
CA ALA A 44 32.04 -6.91 51.24
C ALA A 44 31.06 -7.36 52.33
N ARG A 45 31.50 -7.38 53.60
CA ARG A 45 30.62 -7.66 54.74
C ARG A 45 29.55 -6.59 54.95
N ALA A 46 29.87 -5.32 54.73
CA ALA A 46 28.87 -4.25 54.83
C ALA A 46 27.79 -4.38 53.74
N LEU A 47 28.17 -4.75 52.51
CA LEU A 47 27.25 -4.89 51.37
C LEU A 47 26.28 -6.07 51.45
N THR A 48 26.44 -6.98 52.41
CA THR A 48 25.46 -8.04 52.70
C THR A 48 24.32 -7.56 53.61
N LEU A 49 24.51 -6.47 54.35
CA LEU A 49 23.51 -5.93 55.27
C LEU A 49 22.54 -5.02 54.51
N GLU A 50 21.25 -5.36 54.52
CA GLU A 50 20.24 -4.53 53.83
C GLU A 50 20.02 -3.15 54.46
N SER A 51 20.35 -3.00 55.75
CA SER A 51 20.25 -1.73 56.49
C SER A 51 21.37 -0.76 56.14
N GLU A 52 22.43 -1.22 55.45
CA GLU A 52 23.58 -0.40 55.12
C GLU A 52 23.19 0.69 54.10
N PRO A 53 23.45 1.98 54.37
CA PRO A 53 23.09 3.08 53.46
C PRO A 53 23.67 2.93 52.05
N LEU A 54 24.88 2.38 51.93
CA LEU A 54 25.50 2.10 50.62
C LEU A 54 24.68 1.09 49.80
N VAL A 55 24.12 0.05 50.45
CA VAL A 55 23.25 -0.92 49.78
C VAL A 55 21.97 -0.24 49.29
N LYS A 56 21.37 0.66 50.07
CA LYS A 56 20.17 1.42 49.64
C LYS A 56 20.44 2.32 48.43
N LEU A 57 21.61 2.97 48.37
CA LEU A 57 22.02 3.77 47.21
C LEU A 57 22.24 2.90 45.96
N LEU A 58 22.87 1.72 46.11
CA LEU A 58 23.06 0.79 45.00
C LEU A 58 21.75 0.20 44.50
N GLN A 59 20.80 -0.10 45.39
CA GLN A 59 19.45 -0.54 45.06
C GLN A 59 18.70 0.53 44.24
N GLU A 60 18.74 1.79 44.68
CA GLU A 60 18.15 2.91 43.97
C GLU A 60 18.76 3.10 42.57
N ASN A 61 20.08 2.99 42.46
CA ASN A 61 20.78 3.11 41.19
C ASN A 61 20.46 1.95 40.23
N ALA A 62 20.46 0.70 40.72
CA ALA A 62 20.09 -0.47 39.93
C ALA A 62 18.63 -0.37 39.43
N TYR A 63 17.72 0.14 40.26
CA TYR A 63 16.34 0.39 39.86
C TYR A 63 16.23 1.47 38.78
N ARG A 64 16.95 2.60 38.93
CA ARG A 64 17.00 3.64 37.88
C ARG A 64 17.57 3.12 36.57
N GLU A 65 18.62 2.30 36.63
CA GLU A 65 19.21 1.67 35.46
C GLU A 65 18.21 0.72 34.78
N LEU A 66 17.50 -0.11 35.54
CA LEU A 66 16.46 -1.00 35.03
C LEU A 66 15.38 -0.20 34.30
N LEU A 67 14.87 0.88 34.90
CA LEU A 67 13.89 1.76 34.26
C LEU A 67 14.42 2.40 32.97
N LEU A 68 15.69 2.84 32.97
CA LEU A 68 16.32 3.43 31.79
C LEU A 68 16.45 2.41 30.66
N ARG A 69 16.94 1.19 30.95
CA ARG A 69 17.06 0.12 29.96
C ARG A 69 15.69 -0.35 29.47
N GLN A 70 14.68 -0.41 30.35
CA GLN A 70 13.31 -0.72 29.95
C GLN A 70 12.76 0.34 28.99
N ARG A 71 12.99 1.62 29.28
CA ARG A 71 12.63 2.72 28.38
C ARG A 71 13.36 2.62 27.03
N ILE A 72 14.61 2.18 27.00
CA ILE A 72 15.36 1.95 25.76
C ILE A 72 14.76 0.78 24.98
N ASN A 73 14.42 -0.33 25.64
CA ASN A 73 13.72 -1.47 25.02
C ASN A 73 12.40 -1.04 24.39
N GLU A 74 11.60 -0.24 25.10
CA GLU A 74 10.32 0.29 24.61
C GLU A 74 10.53 1.23 23.41
N ALA A 75 11.51 2.14 23.49
CA ALA A 75 11.86 3.03 22.38
C ALA A 75 12.34 2.26 21.14
N ALA A 76 13.12 1.20 21.32
CA ALA A 76 13.56 0.34 20.23
C ALA A 76 12.38 -0.39 19.58
N LYS A 77 11.46 -0.93 20.39
CA LYS A 77 10.23 -1.58 19.90
C LYS A 77 9.32 -0.60 19.14
N ALA A 78 9.16 0.62 19.64
CA ALA A 78 8.37 1.67 19.00
C ALA A 78 8.89 2.03 17.60
N GLY A 79 10.20 1.92 17.36
CA GLY A 79 10.83 2.14 16.05
C GLY A 79 10.68 0.98 15.07
N MET A 80 10.07 -0.14 15.46
CA MET A 80 9.98 -1.36 14.65
C MET A 80 8.54 -1.69 14.30
N LEU A 81 8.27 -1.89 13.01
CA LEU A 81 6.92 -2.16 12.51
C LEU A 81 6.23 -3.35 13.22
N ALA A 82 6.99 -4.38 13.59
CA ALA A 82 6.48 -5.57 14.29
C ALA A 82 5.90 -5.28 15.68
N PHE A 83 6.46 -4.30 16.41
CA PHE A 83 6.14 -4.05 17.82
C PHE A 83 5.48 -2.70 18.08
N ALA A 84 5.60 -1.74 17.15
CA ALA A 84 5.02 -0.42 17.27
C ALA A 84 3.49 -0.48 17.38
N LEU A 85 2.92 0.39 18.23
CA LEU A 85 1.49 0.50 18.50
C LEU A 85 1.07 1.98 18.52
N GLY A 86 -0.21 2.24 18.28
CA GLY A 86 -0.80 3.58 18.36
C GLY A 86 -0.03 4.64 17.55
N ASN A 87 0.31 5.76 18.20
CA ASN A 87 0.95 6.91 17.55
C ASN A 87 2.33 6.58 16.95
N ASP A 88 3.09 5.66 17.54
CA ASP A 88 4.40 5.27 17.00
C ASP A 88 4.23 4.52 15.67
N LEU A 89 3.20 3.67 15.58
CA LEU A 89 2.83 3.01 14.33
C LEU A 89 2.34 4.02 13.29
N ASP A 90 1.62 5.06 13.71
CA ASP A 90 1.19 6.15 12.81
C ASP A 90 2.38 6.93 12.23
N GLN A 91 3.46 7.14 13.00
CA GLN A 91 4.71 7.74 12.50
C GLN A 91 5.42 6.82 11.49
N LEU A 92 5.44 5.52 11.75
CA LEU A 92 6.00 4.55 10.80
C LEU A 92 5.18 4.50 9.49
N GLY A 93 3.86 4.63 9.58
CA GLY A 93 3.00 4.74 8.40
C GLY A 93 3.25 6.03 7.61
N ALA A 94 3.47 7.15 8.30
CA ALA A 94 3.80 8.43 7.68
C ALA A 94 5.08 8.36 6.81
N ASN A 95 6.08 7.57 7.22
CA ASN A 95 7.32 7.37 6.44
C ASN A 95 7.08 6.75 5.06
N VAL A 96 5.97 6.04 4.88
CA VAL A 96 5.56 5.42 3.61
C VAL A 96 4.29 6.05 3.03
N ASN A 97 3.90 7.24 3.51
CA ASN A 97 2.70 7.98 3.10
C ASN A 97 1.39 7.20 3.29
N VAL A 98 1.28 6.41 4.36
CA VAL A 98 0.06 5.68 4.73
C VAL A 98 -0.47 6.23 6.05
N THR A 99 -1.72 6.72 6.04
CA THR A 99 -2.42 7.22 7.22
C THR A 99 -3.55 6.28 7.61
N ARG A 100 -3.92 6.26 8.89
CA ARG A 100 -4.97 5.39 9.42
C ARG A 100 -6.33 5.75 8.82
N LEU A 101 -7.08 4.74 8.36
CA LEU A 101 -8.40 4.97 7.78
C LEU A 101 -9.46 5.14 8.86
N VAL A 102 -10.45 5.99 8.58
CA VAL A 102 -11.67 6.09 9.37
C VAL A 102 -12.66 5.04 8.87
N ILE A 103 -13.10 4.13 9.75
CA ILE A 103 -14.11 3.12 9.45
C ILE A 103 -15.51 3.73 9.61
N THR A 104 -15.73 4.38 10.75
CA THR A 104 -16.98 5.06 11.07
C THR A 104 -16.63 6.48 11.52
N PRO A 105 -17.17 7.52 10.88
CA PRO A 105 -16.93 8.90 11.29
C PRO A 105 -17.47 9.15 12.70
N ALA A 106 -16.93 10.16 13.37
CA ALA A 106 -17.45 10.59 14.67
C ALA A 106 -18.89 11.08 14.53
N ASP A 107 -19.74 10.73 15.50
CA ASP A 107 -21.12 11.18 15.57
C ASP A 107 -21.27 12.26 16.65
N THR A 108 -21.40 13.51 16.19
CA THR A 108 -21.58 14.68 17.04
C THR A 108 -23.03 14.91 17.47
N SER A 109 -23.97 14.10 16.99
CA SER A 109 -25.39 14.19 17.38
C SER A 109 -25.70 13.53 18.72
N THR A 110 -24.79 12.70 19.23
CA THR A 110 -24.88 12.05 20.55
C THR A 110 -24.19 12.88 21.64
N LEU A 111 -24.66 12.78 22.89
CA LEU A 111 -24.11 13.49 24.05
C LEU A 111 -23.75 12.48 25.17
N PRO A 112 -22.46 12.29 25.51
CA PRO A 112 -21.28 12.87 24.85
C PRO A 112 -21.11 12.37 23.39
N PRO A 113 -20.42 13.14 22.51
CA PRO A 113 -20.17 12.74 21.13
C PRO A 113 -19.50 11.38 21.02
N THR A 114 -20.00 10.53 20.12
CA THR A 114 -19.40 9.22 19.86
C THR A 114 -18.17 9.42 18.97
N ALA A 115 -17.00 8.99 19.46
CA ALA A 115 -15.74 9.14 18.74
C ALA A 115 -15.72 8.31 17.44
N ALA A 116 -14.90 8.73 16.47
CA ALA A 116 -14.69 7.99 15.24
C ALA A 116 -14.05 6.62 15.53
N VAL A 117 -14.49 5.60 14.80
CA VAL A 117 -13.87 4.28 14.82
C VAL A 117 -12.80 4.24 13.74
N LEU A 118 -11.55 4.08 14.13
CA LEU A 118 -10.40 4.02 13.23
C LEU A 118 -10.03 2.57 12.90
N GLU A 119 -9.28 2.40 11.82
CA GLU A 119 -8.60 1.14 11.46
C GLU A 119 -7.77 0.60 12.64
N SER A 120 -7.69 -0.72 12.80
CA SER A 120 -6.93 -1.35 13.89
C SER A 120 -5.42 -1.33 13.64
N ASP A 121 -4.59 -1.40 14.68
CA ASP A 121 -3.12 -1.46 14.53
C ASP A 121 -2.67 -2.65 13.67
N THR A 122 -3.36 -3.78 13.77
CA THR A 122 -3.04 -4.98 12.99
C THR A 122 -3.28 -4.77 11.50
N ASP A 123 -4.44 -4.21 11.13
CA ASP A 123 -4.75 -3.95 9.72
C ASP A 123 -3.88 -2.81 9.16
N PHE A 124 -3.67 -1.76 9.95
CA PHE A 124 -2.83 -0.64 9.57
C PHE A 124 -1.37 -1.07 9.35
N ARG A 125 -0.81 -1.91 10.24
CA ARG A 125 0.53 -2.51 10.07
C ARG A 125 0.65 -3.30 8.77
N LEU A 126 -0.36 -4.09 8.43
CA LEU A 126 -0.38 -4.86 7.19
C LEU A 126 -0.39 -3.92 5.98
N ARG A 127 -1.13 -2.82 6.04
CA ARG A 127 -1.18 -1.82 4.97
C ARG A 127 0.15 -1.07 4.82
N ILE A 128 0.84 -0.76 5.93
CA ILE A 128 2.20 -0.20 5.91
C ILE A 128 3.17 -1.17 5.24
N GLN A 129 3.11 -2.47 5.56
CA GLN A 129 3.94 -3.48 4.92
C GLN A 129 3.67 -3.59 3.41
N GLN A 130 2.39 -3.49 3.02
CA GLN A 130 1.96 -3.52 1.62
C GLN A 130 2.24 -2.22 0.86
N ALA A 131 2.63 -1.13 1.52
CA ALA A 131 2.88 0.16 0.86
C ALA A 131 3.94 0.04 -0.25
N TYR A 132 4.95 -0.81 -0.05
CA TYR A 132 5.99 -1.06 -1.05
C TYR A 132 5.45 -1.79 -2.30
N GLU A 133 4.46 -2.66 -2.15
CA GLU A 133 3.78 -3.28 -3.29
C GLU A 133 3.00 -2.24 -4.10
N GLY A 134 2.46 -1.22 -3.41
CA GLY A 134 1.79 -0.07 -4.01
C GLY A 134 2.69 0.83 -4.87
N PHE A 135 4.02 0.70 -4.78
CA PHE A 135 4.97 1.40 -5.66
C PHE A 135 5.12 0.72 -7.02
N SER A 136 4.63 -0.51 -7.17
CA SER A 136 4.71 -1.22 -8.45
C SER A 136 3.73 -0.62 -9.46
N VAL A 137 4.28 -0.19 -10.58
CA VAL A 137 3.55 0.35 -11.73
C VAL A 137 3.20 -0.69 -12.79
N ALA A 138 3.68 -1.92 -12.61
CA ALA A 138 3.51 -3.00 -13.57
C ALA A 138 2.17 -3.75 -13.43
N GLY A 139 1.27 -3.27 -12.55
CA GLY A 139 -0.02 -3.93 -12.30
C GLY A 139 0.12 -5.24 -11.53
N SER A 140 1.01 -5.30 -10.54
CA SER A 140 1.16 -6.50 -9.72
C SER A 140 -0.10 -6.75 -8.89
N ILE A 141 -0.32 -8.01 -8.51
CA ILE A 141 -1.40 -8.39 -7.58
C ILE A 141 -1.30 -7.58 -6.28
N GLY A 142 -0.08 -7.40 -5.76
CA GLY A 142 0.18 -6.64 -4.54
C GLY A 142 -0.22 -5.16 -4.65
N ALA A 143 0.05 -4.53 -5.80
CA ALA A 143 -0.31 -3.13 -6.03
C ALA A 143 -1.83 -2.92 -5.99
N TYR A 144 -2.59 -3.74 -6.72
CA TYR A 144 -4.06 -3.68 -6.72
C TYR A 144 -4.65 -3.99 -5.33
N GLN A 145 -4.05 -4.94 -4.59
CA GLN A 145 -4.45 -5.22 -3.21
C GLN A 145 -4.22 -4.01 -2.28
N PHE A 146 -3.05 -3.39 -2.34
CA PHE A 146 -2.73 -2.22 -1.51
C PHE A 146 -3.65 -1.03 -1.81
N HIS A 147 -3.76 -0.64 -3.08
CA HIS A 147 -4.56 0.52 -3.50
C HIS A 147 -6.05 0.30 -3.22
N GLY A 148 -6.55 -0.92 -3.46
CA GLY A 148 -7.95 -1.24 -3.16
C GLY A 148 -8.23 -1.22 -1.66
N ARG A 149 -7.35 -1.81 -0.82
CA ARG A 149 -7.52 -1.79 0.64
C ARG A 149 -7.42 -0.38 1.22
N SER A 150 -6.65 0.47 0.56
CA SER A 150 -6.46 1.86 0.97
C SER A 150 -7.58 2.79 0.51
N ALA A 151 -8.51 2.32 -0.33
CA ALA A 151 -9.59 3.15 -0.86
C ALA A 151 -10.63 3.54 0.21
N SER A 152 -10.89 2.68 1.20
CA SER A 152 -11.87 2.97 2.27
C SER A 152 -11.60 2.11 3.51
N GLY A 153 -11.81 2.69 4.70
CA GLY A 153 -11.69 1.97 5.98
C GLY A 153 -12.72 0.84 6.14
N GLN A 154 -13.81 0.87 5.37
CA GLN A 154 -14.83 -0.19 5.36
C GLN A 154 -14.35 -1.48 4.69
N VAL A 155 -13.25 -1.45 3.94
CA VAL A 155 -12.67 -2.64 3.32
C VAL A 155 -11.96 -3.48 4.38
N ALA A 156 -12.39 -4.73 4.54
CA ALA A 156 -11.75 -5.71 5.41
C ALA A 156 -10.55 -6.36 4.71
N ASP A 157 -10.76 -6.78 3.47
CA ASP A 157 -9.76 -7.48 2.68
C ASP A 157 -10.04 -7.38 1.18
N ILE A 158 -9.00 -7.58 0.37
CA ILE A 158 -9.11 -7.61 -1.09
C ILE A 158 -8.27 -8.74 -1.67
N SER A 159 -8.86 -9.45 -2.62
CA SER A 159 -8.17 -10.40 -3.48
C SER A 159 -8.19 -9.91 -4.92
N VAL A 160 -7.18 -10.32 -5.66
CA VAL A 160 -7.00 -9.93 -7.06
C VAL A 160 -6.61 -11.18 -7.83
N ILE A 161 -7.35 -11.48 -8.89
CA ILE A 161 -7.04 -12.56 -9.84
C ILE A 161 -7.11 -12.03 -11.27
N SER A 162 -6.41 -12.68 -12.18
CA SER A 162 -6.45 -12.36 -13.61
C SER A 162 -7.16 -13.50 -14.35
N PRO A 163 -8.46 -13.35 -14.70
CA PRO A 163 -9.20 -14.39 -15.42
C PRO A 163 -8.79 -14.51 -16.89
N GLY A 164 -8.10 -13.49 -17.43
CA GLY A 164 -7.61 -13.47 -18.80
C GLY A 164 -6.61 -12.33 -19.03
N PRO A 165 -5.93 -12.30 -20.19
CA PRO A 165 -4.93 -11.29 -20.50
C PRO A 165 -5.47 -9.87 -20.36
N ALA A 166 -4.73 -9.01 -19.65
CA ALA A 166 -5.08 -7.61 -19.39
C ALA A 166 -6.47 -7.42 -18.72
N GLN A 167 -6.98 -8.45 -18.05
CA GLN A 167 -8.19 -8.40 -17.23
C GLN A 167 -7.83 -8.65 -15.77
N VAL A 168 -8.32 -7.77 -14.90
CA VAL A 168 -8.09 -7.81 -13.46
C VAL A 168 -9.45 -7.90 -12.77
N LEU A 169 -9.68 -8.98 -12.04
CA LEU A 169 -10.86 -9.16 -11.21
C LEU A 169 -10.47 -8.96 -9.74
N VAL A 170 -11.09 -7.96 -9.12
CA VAL A 170 -10.88 -7.58 -7.72
C VAL A 170 -12.12 -7.96 -6.93
N SER A 171 -11.94 -8.77 -5.88
CA SER A 171 -13.03 -9.12 -4.95
C SER A 171 -12.86 -8.35 -3.66
N VAL A 172 -13.92 -7.66 -3.22
CA VAL A 172 -13.91 -6.81 -2.03
C VAL A 172 -14.70 -7.46 -0.92
N LEU A 173 -14.07 -7.62 0.24
CA LEU A 173 -14.71 -8.03 1.49
C LEU A 173 -14.96 -6.79 2.35
N SER A 174 -16.21 -6.58 2.74
CA SER A 174 -16.62 -5.50 3.67
C SER A 174 -16.33 -5.86 5.12
N ARG A 175 -16.16 -4.86 5.99
CA ARG A 175 -16.15 -5.03 7.45
C ARG A 175 -17.55 -5.07 8.05
N GLU A 176 -18.55 -4.64 7.29
CA GLU A 176 -19.92 -4.52 7.78
C GLU A 176 -20.68 -5.84 7.60
N LYS A 177 -21.57 -6.13 8.56
CA LYS A 177 -22.53 -7.25 8.53
C LYS A 177 -21.85 -8.61 8.33
N ASP A 178 -22.07 -9.25 7.19
CA ASP A 178 -21.60 -10.58 6.81
C ASP A 178 -20.36 -10.57 5.91
N GLY A 179 -19.87 -9.38 5.56
CA GLY A 179 -18.76 -9.17 4.65
C GLY A 179 -19.18 -8.79 3.22
N THR A 180 -20.47 -8.77 2.91
CA THR A 180 -20.94 -8.34 1.58
C THR A 180 -20.66 -6.85 1.36
N ALA A 181 -19.99 -6.49 0.26
CA ALA A 181 -19.71 -5.11 -0.08
C ALA A 181 -20.93 -4.44 -0.73
N SER A 182 -21.27 -3.24 -0.24
CA SER A 182 -22.32 -2.42 -0.84
C SER A 182 -21.87 -1.85 -2.20
N ASP A 183 -22.83 -1.50 -3.06
CA ASP A 183 -22.53 -0.90 -4.37
C ASP A 183 -21.74 0.41 -4.24
N ALA A 184 -21.99 1.18 -3.17
CA ALA A 184 -21.25 2.40 -2.86
C ALA A 184 -19.78 2.11 -2.53
N LEU A 185 -19.50 1.05 -1.76
CA LEU A 185 -18.14 0.63 -1.45
C LEU A 185 -17.43 0.11 -2.71
N ILE A 186 -18.12 -0.68 -3.53
CA ILE A 186 -17.60 -1.17 -4.82
C ILE A 186 -17.25 0.00 -5.74
N ALA A 187 -18.11 1.02 -5.85
CA ALA A 187 -17.85 2.21 -6.65
C ALA A 187 -16.64 3.02 -6.14
N THR A 188 -16.49 3.13 -4.81
CA THR A 188 -15.35 3.81 -4.18
C THR A 188 -14.03 3.11 -4.52
N VAL A 189 -13.98 1.77 -4.33
CA VAL A 189 -12.80 0.96 -4.66
C VAL A 189 -12.52 1.00 -6.17
N ASN A 190 -13.56 0.91 -7.00
CA ASN A 190 -13.42 0.98 -8.46
C ASN A 190 -12.85 2.33 -8.92
N THR A 191 -13.26 3.44 -8.30
CA THR A 191 -12.72 4.78 -8.59
C THR A 191 -11.25 4.86 -8.22
N ALA A 192 -10.87 4.38 -7.03
CA ALA A 192 -9.48 4.38 -6.58
C ALA A 192 -8.57 3.53 -7.49
N LEU A 193 -9.02 2.34 -7.89
CA LEU A 193 -8.23 1.43 -8.72
C LEU A 193 -8.15 1.84 -10.20
N ASN A 194 -9.07 2.68 -10.67
CA ASN A 194 -9.03 3.22 -12.04
C ASN A 194 -8.44 4.64 -12.10
N ALA A 195 -7.88 5.16 -11.00
CA ALA A 195 -7.20 6.44 -10.99
C ALA A 195 -5.99 6.43 -11.96
N GLU A 196 -5.72 7.58 -12.59
CA GLU A 196 -4.75 7.70 -13.68
C GLU A 196 -3.31 7.34 -13.28
N ASP A 197 -2.96 7.55 -12.00
CA ASP A 197 -1.66 7.28 -11.40
C ASP A 197 -1.57 5.89 -10.73
N VAL A 198 -2.64 5.09 -10.76
CA VAL A 198 -2.73 3.76 -10.10
C VAL A 198 -2.81 2.64 -11.14
N ARG A 199 -3.66 2.80 -12.15
CA ARG A 199 -3.91 1.76 -13.15
C ARG A 199 -2.84 1.79 -14.25
N PRO A 200 -2.13 0.68 -14.50
CA PRO A 200 -1.31 0.56 -15.70
C PRO A 200 -2.18 0.69 -16.95
N VAL A 201 -1.61 1.30 -17.99
CA VAL A 201 -2.30 1.48 -19.28
C VAL A 201 -2.74 0.12 -19.84
N ALA A 202 -3.96 0.06 -20.39
CA ALA A 202 -4.55 -1.10 -21.05
C ALA A 202 -4.94 -2.28 -20.15
N ASP A 203 -4.94 -2.12 -18.82
CA ASP A 203 -5.57 -3.08 -17.89
C ASP A 203 -7.06 -2.78 -17.67
N ARG A 204 -7.90 -3.80 -17.82
CA ARG A 204 -9.34 -3.71 -17.53
C ARG A 204 -9.63 -4.22 -16.13
N VAL A 205 -9.87 -3.30 -15.20
CA VAL A 205 -10.19 -3.63 -13.80
C VAL A 205 -11.70 -3.78 -13.61
N THR A 206 -12.12 -4.91 -13.03
CA THR A 206 -13.50 -5.19 -12.63
C THR A 206 -13.53 -5.44 -11.13
N VAL A 207 -14.31 -4.64 -10.40
CA VAL A 207 -14.48 -4.78 -8.94
C VAL A 207 -15.83 -5.44 -8.64
N LYS A 208 -15.84 -6.47 -7.79
CA LYS A 208 -17.04 -7.17 -7.33
C LYS A 208 -17.00 -7.40 -5.82
N SER A 209 -18.17 -7.60 -5.19
CA SER A 209 -18.22 -8.12 -3.81
C SER A 209 -17.70 -9.54 -3.75
N ALA A 210 -17.08 -9.88 -2.62
CA ALA A 210 -16.78 -11.26 -2.25
C ALA A 210 -18.06 -12.11 -2.20
N VAL A 211 -17.95 -13.38 -2.57
CA VAL A 211 -19.00 -14.37 -2.36
C VAL A 211 -18.88 -14.92 -0.93
N ILE A 212 -19.90 -14.67 -0.11
CA ILE A 212 -19.89 -15.08 1.30
C ILE A 212 -20.40 -16.51 1.45
N VAL A 213 -19.58 -17.38 2.05
CA VAL A 213 -19.93 -18.77 2.35
C VAL A 213 -20.22 -18.89 3.85
N PRO A 214 -21.50 -18.97 4.26
CA PRO A 214 -21.87 -19.08 5.66
C PRO A 214 -21.55 -20.47 6.22
N TYR A 215 -21.08 -20.53 7.45
CA TYR A 215 -20.83 -21.77 8.18
C TYR A 215 -21.08 -21.60 9.68
N ASP A 216 -21.27 -22.72 10.38
CA ASP A 216 -21.43 -22.75 11.83
C ASP A 216 -20.46 -23.74 12.48
N ILE A 217 -20.05 -23.43 13.71
CA ILE A 217 -19.11 -24.26 14.48
C ILE A 217 -19.84 -24.85 15.69
N SER A 218 -19.97 -26.16 15.74
CA SER A 218 -20.55 -26.85 16.90
C SER A 218 -19.54 -27.84 17.44
N ALA A 219 -19.09 -27.62 18.68
CA ALA A 219 -18.09 -28.47 19.32
C ALA A 219 -18.44 -28.79 20.78
N THR A 220 -18.06 -30.00 21.20
CA THR A 220 -18.15 -30.46 22.58
C THR A 220 -16.75 -30.54 23.17
N LEU A 221 -16.52 -29.81 24.24
CA LEU A 221 -15.24 -29.76 24.95
C LEU A 221 -15.27 -30.73 26.13
N TYR A 222 -14.24 -31.57 26.21
CA TYR A 222 -13.99 -32.44 27.35
C TYR A 222 -12.79 -31.88 28.10
N LEU A 223 -13.02 -31.40 29.31
CA LEU A 223 -12.02 -30.72 30.14
C LEU A 223 -11.39 -31.66 31.15
N TYR A 224 -10.17 -31.36 31.56
CA TYR A 224 -9.59 -32.01 32.72
C TYR A 224 -10.36 -31.64 33.99
N PRO A 225 -10.35 -32.51 35.00
CA PRO A 225 -11.20 -32.34 36.17
C PRO A 225 -10.66 -31.22 37.08
N GLY A 226 -11.36 -30.08 37.13
CA GLY A 226 -11.01 -28.95 37.99
C GLY A 226 -12.19 -28.00 38.23
N PRO A 227 -12.08 -27.07 39.20
CA PRO A 227 -13.07 -26.00 39.38
C PRO A 227 -13.03 -24.95 38.25
N GLU A 228 -12.01 -25.01 37.39
CA GLU A 228 -11.69 -24.02 36.36
C GLU A 228 -12.43 -24.24 35.03
N ALA A 229 -13.49 -25.05 35.00
CA ALA A 229 -14.21 -25.41 33.77
C ALA A 229 -14.75 -24.18 33.01
N GLU A 230 -15.35 -23.22 33.73
CA GLU A 230 -15.87 -21.99 33.12
C GLU A 230 -14.75 -21.06 32.61
N PRO A 231 -13.67 -20.77 33.36
CA PRO A 231 -12.51 -20.06 32.84
C PRO A 231 -11.91 -20.70 31.58
N ILE A 232 -11.78 -22.03 31.54
CA ILE A 232 -11.22 -22.76 30.39
C ILE A 232 -12.17 -22.65 29.18
N ARG A 233 -13.48 -22.81 29.39
CA ARG A 233 -14.49 -22.61 28.33
C ARG A 233 -14.43 -21.21 27.76
N ALA A 234 -14.35 -20.18 28.61
CA ALA A 234 -14.24 -18.79 28.18
C ALA A 234 -12.93 -18.52 27.42
N ALA A 235 -11.81 -19.14 27.83
CA ALA A 235 -10.54 -19.04 27.11
C ALA A 235 -10.59 -19.71 25.73
N ALA A 236 -11.21 -20.89 25.63
CA ALA A 236 -11.44 -21.59 24.36
C ALA A 236 -12.35 -20.78 23.44
N GLU A 237 -13.42 -20.20 23.97
CA GLU A 237 -14.34 -19.33 23.25
C GLU A 237 -13.61 -18.08 22.72
N LYS A 238 -12.77 -17.44 23.54
CA LYS A 238 -11.96 -16.30 23.12
C LYS A 238 -10.98 -16.68 22.00
N LYS A 239 -10.31 -17.83 22.08
CA LYS A 239 -9.45 -18.32 20.98
C LYS A 239 -10.25 -18.62 19.72
N LEU A 240 -11.45 -19.19 19.85
CA LEU A 240 -12.33 -19.46 18.72
C LEU A 240 -12.79 -18.16 18.06
N GLN A 241 -13.18 -17.15 18.83
CA GLN A 241 -13.55 -15.82 18.32
C GLN A 241 -12.39 -15.17 17.56
N THR A 242 -11.17 -15.24 18.09
CA THR A 242 -9.96 -14.77 17.41
C THR A 242 -9.72 -15.54 16.11
N TYR A 243 -9.85 -16.86 16.13
CA TYR A 243 -9.73 -17.69 14.94
C TYR A 243 -10.76 -17.29 13.88
N VAL A 244 -12.06 -17.26 14.22
CA VAL A 244 -13.15 -16.85 13.32
C VAL A 244 -12.88 -15.48 12.71
N SER A 245 -12.51 -14.50 13.53
CA SER A 245 -12.22 -13.14 13.07
C SER A 245 -11.00 -13.09 12.14
N SER A 246 -9.97 -13.89 12.41
CA SER A 246 -8.76 -13.98 11.58
C SER A 246 -8.99 -14.73 10.26
N GLN A 247 -9.93 -15.69 10.23
CA GLN A 247 -10.26 -16.47 9.03
C GLN A 247 -11.30 -15.80 8.16
N HIS A 248 -12.03 -14.79 8.67
CA HIS A 248 -12.91 -13.94 7.87
C HIS A 248 -12.10 -12.99 6.97
N ARG A 249 -11.44 -13.58 5.97
CA ARG A 249 -10.57 -12.97 4.95
C ARG A 249 -10.74 -13.78 3.65
N LEU A 250 -10.33 -13.20 2.52
CA LEU A 250 -10.55 -13.81 1.20
C LEU A 250 -9.60 -14.98 0.96
N GLY A 251 -10.12 -16.07 0.37
CA GLY A 251 -9.34 -17.26 0.01
C GLY A 251 -8.74 -18.02 1.20
N ARG A 252 -9.29 -17.82 2.41
CA ARG A 252 -8.87 -18.55 3.61
C ARG A 252 -9.78 -19.71 3.91
N ASP A 253 -9.26 -20.92 3.68
CA ASP A 253 -9.96 -22.16 3.96
C ASP A 253 -10.31 -22.32 5.45
N ILE A 254 -11.50 -22.87 5.72
CA ILE A 254 -11.89 -23.31 7.06
C ILE A 254 -11.61 -24.80 7.17
N ARG A 255 -10.49 -25.11 7.83
CA ARG A 255 -10.01 -26.48 8.06
C ARG A 255 -10.40 -26.97 9.45
N ARG A 256 -10.89 -28.21 9.54
CA ARG A 256 -11.26 -28.84 10.82
C ARG A 256 -10.08 -28.87 11.79
N SER A 257 -8.87 -29.18 11.29
CA SER A 257 -7.65 -29.20 12.08
C SER A 257 -7.32 -27.86 12.75
N ALA A 258 -7.59 -26.74 12.07
CA ALA A 258 -7.37 -25.42 12.62
C ALA A 258 -8.40 -25.06 13.71
N ILE A 259 -9.65 -25.48 13.55
CA ILE A 259 -10.69 -25.34 14.59
C ILE A 259 -10.31 -26.18 15.83
N TYR A 260 -9.85 -27.42 15.63
CA TYR A 260 -9.34 -28.25 16.72
C TYR A 260 -8.18 -27.56 17.45
N ALA A 261 -7.19 -27.05 16.72
CA ALA A 261 -6.05 -26.35 17.30
C ALA A 261 -6.46 -25.09 18.08
N ALA A 262 -7.44 -24.33 17.59
CA ALA A 262 -7.96 -23.14 18.29
C ALA A 262 -8.67 -23.51 19.60
N LEU A 263 -9.42 -24.62 19.62
CA LEU A 263 -10.18 -25.09 20.79
C LEU A 263 -9.34 -25.88 21.80
N HIS A 264 -8.17 -26.40 21.41
CA HIS A 264 -7.20 -27.03 22.31
C HIS A 264 -6.44 -25.98 23.14
N VAL A 265 -7.13 -25.40 24.12
CA VAL A 265 -6.51 -24.58 25.18
C VAL A 265 -6.01 -25.44 26.34
N GLU A 266 -5.15 -24.86 27.17
CA GLU A 266 -4.73 -25.51 28.41
C GLU A 266 -5.96 -25.89 29.25
N GLY A 267 -6.00 -27.15 29.70
CA GLY A 267 -7.16 -27.70 30.42
C GLY A 267 -8.19 -28.45 29.54
N VAL A 268 -8.09 -28.40 28.21
CA VAL A 268 -8.91 -29.21 27.30
C VAL A 268 -8.22 -30.54 27.01
N GLN A 269 -8.87 -31.67 27.31
CA GLN A 269 -8.37 -33.01 27.03
C GLN A 269 -8.61 -33.40 25.57
N ARG A 270 -9.86 -33.24 25.11
CA ARG A 270 -10.28 -33.57 23.75
C ARG A 270 -11.43 -32.69 23.32
N VAL A 271 -11.52 -32.50 22.01
CA VAL A 271 -12.57 -31.73 21.35
C VAL A 271 -13.28 -32.65 20.38
N GLU A 272 -14.60 -32.67 20.42
CA GLU A 272 -15.42 -33.31 19.37
C GLU A 272 -16.07 -32.21 18.54
N LEU A 273 -15.78 -32.18 17.24
CA LEU A 273 -16.30 -31.18 16.32
C LEU A 273 -17.41 -31.81 15.46
N THR A 274 -18.65 -31.39 15.72
CA THR A 274 -19.85 -31.85 15.01
C THR A 274 -20.04 -31.09 13.69
N ARG A 275 -19.78 -29.78 13.68
CA ARG A 275 -19.86 -28.94 12.48
C ARG A 275 -18.66 -27.98 12.42
N PRO A 276 -18.04 -27.78 11.24
CA PRO A 276 -18.39 -28.34 9.93
C PRO A 276 -17.98 -29.82 9.76
N ALA A 277 -18.79 -30.63 9.06
CA ALA A 277 -18.57 -32.07 8.89
C ALA A 277 -17.32 -32.40 8.03
N ALA A 278 -16.98 -31.52 7.08
CA ALA A 278 -15.80 -31.59 6.24
C ALA A 278 -15.11 -30.22 6.20
N ASP A 279 -13.88 -30.18 5.68
CA ASP A 279 -13.19 -28.92 5.41
C ASP A 279 -13.94 -28.09 4.35
N ILE A 280 -13.96 -26.77 4.54
CA ILE A 280 -14.54 -25.82 3.59
C ILE A 280 -13.38 -25.14 2.87
N VAL A 281 -13.25 -25.42 1.58
CA VAL A 281 -12.22 -24.85 0.70
C VAL A 281 -12.80 -23.65 -0.02
N LEU A 282 -12.10 -22.52 0.02
CA LEU A 282 -12.55 -21.24 -0.50
C LEU A 282 -11.58 -20.77 -1.58
N ASP A 283 -12.14 -20.33 -2.71
CA ASP A 283 -11.32 -19.68 -3.72
C ASP A 283 -11.02 -18.21 -3.35
N ASN A 284 -10.14 -17.56 -4.13
CA ASN A 284 -9.75 -16.18 -3.86
C ASN A 284 -10.92 -15.18 -3.94
N THR A 285 -12.04 -15.50 -4.57
CA THR A 285 -13.23 -14.63 -4.67
C THR A 285 -14.22 -14.84 -3.52
N GLN A 286 -14.00 -15.87 -2.71
CA GLN A 286 -14.87 -16.26 -1.62
C GLN A 286 -14.29 -15.92 -0.25
N ALA A 287 -15.18 -15.62 0.70
CA ALA A 287 -14.84 -15.46 2.10
C ALA A 287 -15.82 -16.26 2.96
N SER A 288 -15.31 -16.86 4.04
CA SER A 288 -16.14 -17.59 5.01
C SER A 288 -16.83 -16.63 5.96
N TYR A 289 -18.07 -16.88 6.39
CA TYR A 289 -18.74 -16.12 7.45
C TYR A 289 -19.32 -17.05 8.51
N CYS A 290 -18.90 -16.89 9.77
CA CYS A 290 -19.41 -17.72 10.85
C CYS A 290 -20.75 -17.17 11.33
N THR A 291 -21.85 -17.88 11.06
CA THR A 291 -23.20 -17.47 11.47
C THR A 291 -23.45 -17.66 12.96
N GLY A 292 -22.64 -18.50 13.62
CA GLY A 292 -22.71 -18.76 15.05
C GLY A 292 -21.85 -19.96 15.46
N TYR A 293 -21.57 -20.04 16.76
CA TYR A 293 -20.89 -21.19 17.35
C TYR A 293 -21.57 -21.64 18.64
N ALA A 294 -21.55 -22.95 18.89
CA ALA A 294 -22.09 -23.57 20.09
C ALA A 294 -21.02 -24.48 20.72
N LEU A 295 -20.62 -24.14 21.96
CA LEU A 295 -19.67 -24.90 22.76
C LEU A 295 -20.39 -25.54 23.94
N THR A 296 -20.40 -26.88 24.01
CA THR A 296 -21.00 -27.64 25.11
C THR A 296 -19.93 -28.38 25.92
N LEU A 297 -20.19 -28.61 27.21
CA LEU A 297 -19.27 -29.30 28.13
C LEU A 297 -19.74 -30.75 28.35
N GLY A 298 -18.82 -31.72 28.22
CA GLY A 298 -19.06 -33.12 28.57
C GLY A 298 -18.90 -33.43 30.08
N GLU A 299 -19.54 -34.49 30.58
CA GLU A 299 -19.53 -34.87 32.01
C GLU A 299 -18.19 -35.40 32.56
N ARG A 300 -18.04 -35.29 33.89
CA ARG A 300 -16.84 -35.39 34.75
C ARG A 300 -16.42 -36.82 35.15
N MET A 301 -15.10 -37.09 35.27
CA MET A 301 -14.47 -38.05 36.22
C MET A 301 -13.03 -37.60 36.59
N SER A 302 -12.47 -38.00 37.75
CA SER A 302 -11.47 -37.29 38.60
C SER A 302 -9.94 -37.54 38.45
N LYS A 303 -9.14 -36.47 38.72
CA LYS A 303 -7.76 -36.24 39.30
C LYS A 303 -6.69 -37.36 39.37
N SER A 304 -5.35 -37.18 39.39
CA SER A 304 -4.26 -36.16 39.21
C SER A 304 -2.89 -36.93 39.35
N PRO A 305 -1.71 -36.31 39.60
CA PRO A 305 -0.69 -35.70 38.72
C PRO A 305 0.66 -36.51 38.65
N LEU A 306 1.69 -35.98 37.95
CA LEU A 306 3.13 -35.80 38.38
C LEU A 306 4.15 -35.75 37.20
N LEU A 307 4.98 -34.70 37.15
CA LEU A 307 6.31 -34.58 36.45
C LEU A 307 7.42 -34.68 37.54
N PRO A 308 8.71 -35.08 37.30
CA PRO A 308 9.78 -34.22 36.69
C PRO A 308 10.98 -35.02 36.03
N PRO A 309 12.26 -34.55 35.95
CA PRO A 309 12.91 -33.65 34.95
C PRO A 309 14.24 -34.22 34.32
N GLY A 310 14.84 -33.57 33.30
CA GLY A 310 16.31 -33.63 33.08
C GLY A 310 16.87 -33.52 31.64
N SER A 311 17.64 -32.47 31.34
CA SER A 311 18.73 -32.46 30.32
C SER A 311 19.83 -31.44 30.68
N SER A 312 21.02 -31.58 30.09
CA SER A 312 22.31 -31.14 30.66
C SER A 312 22.94 -29.86 30.07
N SER A 313 23.94 -29.34 30.78
CA SER A 313 24.59 -28.03 30.65
C SER A 313 25.76 -27.93 29.65
N LEU A 314 25.93 -28.89 28.75
CA LEU A 314 26.99 -28.84 27.72
C LEU A 314 26.52 -28.15 26.42
N GLU A 315 25.23 -28.20 26.13
CA GLU A 315 24.64 -27.68 24.88
C GLU A 315 24.42 -26.16 24.90
N HIS A 316 24.39 -25.54 26.09
CA HIS A 316 24.35 -24.09 26.26
C HIS A 316 25.72 -23.40 26.11
N ASN A 317 26.84 -24.11 26.27
CA ASN A 317 28.17 -23.49 26.44
C ASN A 317 28.97 -23.31 25.14
N VAL A 318 28.47 -23.73 23.98
CA VAL A 318 29.16 -23.56 22.68
C VAL A 318 28.67 -22.31 21.91
N ALA A 319 27.56 -21.71 22.33
CA ALA A 319 26.98 -20.53 21.66
C ALA A 319 27.64 -19.18 22.05
N VAL A 320 28.62 -19.18 22.96
CA VAL A 320 29.16 -17.95 23.59
C VAL A 320 30.51 -17.49 23.03
N THR A 321 31.19 -18.29 22.21
CA THR A 321 32.51 -17.90 21.65
C THR A 321 32.41 -17.37 20.24
N GLY A 322 32.04 -16.09 20.10
CA GLY A 322 32.32 -15.35 18.87
C GLY A 322 31.42 -14.15 18.62
N ALA A 323 31.79 -12.98 19.14
CA ALA A 323 31.83 -11.72 18.37
C ALA A 323 32.16 -10.54 19.29
N SER A 324 33.46 -10.26 19.42
CA SER A 324 33.92 -8.90 19.70
C SER A 324 34.48 -8.35 18.40
N LEU A 325 33.76 -7.45 17.73
CA LEU A 325 34.26 -6.41 16.82
C LEU A 325 33.07 -5.70 16.17
N GLU A 326 32.58 -4.59 16.74
CA GLU A 326 31.78 -3.60 16.00
C GLU A 326 31.67 -2.29 16.77
N GLN A 327 32.70 -1.44 16.63
CA GLN A 327 32.59 0.00 16.84
C GLN A 327 33.29 0.71 15.68
N LEU A 328 32.53 1.00 14.63
CA LEU A 328 32.89 1.99 13.62
C LEU A 328 31.69 2.92 13.41
N PRO A 329 31.85 4.24 13.61
CA PRO A 329 30.80 5.20 13.28
C PRO A 329 30.70 5.31 11.76
N LEU A 330 29.65 4.73 11.17
CA LEU A 330 29.34 4.86 9.75
C LEU A 330 28.26 5.96 9.57
N PRO A 331 28.56 7.09 8.91
CA PRO A 331 27.60 8.17 8.66
C PRO A 331 26.64 7.84 7.49
N LEU A 332 26.07 6.64 7.46
CA LEU A 332 25.19 6.17 6.37
C LEU A 332 23.97 7.08 6.16
N ARG A 333 23.45 7.68 7.24
CA ARG A 333 22.31 8.63 7.17
C ARG A 333 22.64 9.92 6.42
N GLN A 334 23.88 10.41 6.47
CA GLN A 334 24.27 11.63 5.75
C GLN A 334 24.46 11.36 4.25
N LEU A 335 25.01 10.20 3.91
CA LEU A 335 25.26 9.80 2.52
C LEU A 335 23.96 9.50 1.75
N TRP A 336 22.91 9.05 2.44
CA TRP A 336 21.62 8.71 1.82
C TRP A 336 20.68 9.91 1.62
N ASN A 337 21.04 11.10 2.12
CA ASN A 337 20.18 12.29 2.04
C ASN A 337 20.60 13.20 0.85
N PRO A 338 19.74 13.40 -0.17
CA PRO A 338 20.07 14.23 -1.34
C PRO A 338 20.38 15.69 -1.04
N ASP A 339 20.06 16.23 0.14
CA ASP A 339 20.41 17.59 0.55
C ASP A 339 21.76 17.66 1.28
N ASN A 340 22.11 16.60 2.02
CA ASN A 340 23.29 16.59 2.89
C ASN A 340 24.46 15.75 2.33
N CYS A 341 24.22 14.98 1.28
CA CYS A 341 25.24 14.22 0.59
C CYS A 341 26.25 15.19 -0.07
N PRO A 342 27.57 14.97 0.09
CA PRO A 342 28.59 15.70 -0.65
C PRO A 342 28.34 15.64 -2.16
N VAL A 343 28.58 16.75 -2.86
CA VAL A 343 28.28 16.90 -4.30
C VAL A 343 28.97 15.83 -5.16
N GLU A 344 30.21 15.50 -4.79
CA GLU A 344 31.04 14.47 -5.45
C GLU A 344 30.43 13.07 -5.36
N LEU A 345 29.58 12.83 -4.36
CA LEU A 345 28.92 11.54 -4.14
C LEU A 345 27.50 11.48 -4.74
N LEU A 346 26.97 12.60 -5.24
CA LEU A 346 25.65 12.65 -5.88
C LEU A 346 25.51 11.73 -7.10
N PRO A 347 26.52 11.51 -7.96
CA PRO A 347 26.40 10.55 -9.06
C PRO A 347 26.16 9.12 -8.57
N TYR A 348 26.81 8.72 -7.47
CA TYR A 348 26.61 7.41 -6.87
C TYR A 348 25.24 7.29 -6.20
N LEU A 349 24.77 8.36 -5.55
CA LEU A 349 23.42 8.43 -4.98
C LEU A 349 22.36 8.39 -6.09
N ALA A 350 22.60 9.08 -7.21
CA ALA A 350 21.73 9.06 -8.39
C ALA A 350 21.67 7.66 -9.01
N TRP A 351 22.82 6.98 -9.09
CA TRP A 351 22.88 5.60 -9.54
C TRP A 351 22.14 4.64 -8.60
N THR A 352 22.30 4.76 -7.28
CA THR A 352 21.61 3.89 -6.32
C THR A 352 20.09 4.08 -6.32
N VAL A 353 19.59 5.28 -6.62
CA VAL A 353 18.14 5.50 -6.82
C VAL A 353 17.69 5.33 -8.27
N SER A 354 18.57 4.84 -9.16
CA SER A 354 18.31 4.52 -10.56
C SER A 354 17.83 5.70 -11.43
N VAL A 355 18.40 6.90 -11.27
CA VAL A 355 18.05 8.05 -12.12
C VAL A 355 18.23 7.71 -13.61
N ASP A 356 17.13 7.79 -14.39
CA ASP A 356 17.09 7.43 -15.82
C ASP A 356 18.05 8.27 -16.70
N ARG A 357 18.23 9.56 -16.40
CA ARG A 357 19.16 10.46 -17.10
C ARG A 357 19.99 11.26 -16.10
N TRP A 358 21.30 11.15 -16.22
CA TRP A 358 22.26 11.93 -15.42
C TRP A 358 23.22 12.69 -16.34
N ASP A 359 23.46 13.96 -16.03
CA ASP A 359 24.41 14.80 -16.74
C ASP A 359 25.33 15.51 -15.73
N GLU A 360 26.63 15.32 -15.91
CA GLU A 360 27.62 15.90 -15.01
C GLU A 360 27.72 17.43 -15.13
N SER A 361 27.26 18.01 -16.24
CA SER A 361 27.26 19.45 -16.47
C SER A 361 26.12 20.20 -15.78
N TRP A 362 25.15 19.47 -15.19
CA TRP A 362 24.03 20.09 -14.48
C TRP A 362 24.48 20.85 -13.22
N SER A 363 23.75 21.93 -12.91
CA SER A 363 23.93 22.63 -11.65
C SER A 363 23.60 21.72 -10.47
N GLU A 364 24.23 21.96 -9.32
CA GLU A 364 24.00 21.17 -8.10
C GLU A 364 22.51 21.09 -7.72
N ALA A 365 21.79 22.21 -7.87
CA ALA A 365 20.36 22.27 -7.59
C ALA A 365 19.55 21.32 -8.50
N ILE A 366 19.90 21.22 -9.78
CA ILE A 366 19.24 20.30 -10.72
C ILE A 366 19.62 18.85 -10.38
N LYS A 367 20.90 18.56 -10.12
CA LYS A 367 21.36 17.22 -9.71
C LYS A 367 20.60 16.70 -8.49
N ARG A 368 20.46 17.53 -7.44
CA ARG A 368 19.71 17.18 -6.23
C ARG A 368 18.21 17.04 -6.51
N LYS A 369 17.62 17.93 -7.33
CA LYS A 369 16.20 17.85 -7.71
C LYS A 369 15.88 16.54 -8.44
N VAL A 370 16.68 16.15 -9.42
CA VAL A 370 16.45 14.90 -10.18
C VAL A 370 16.55 13.67 -9.29
N ILE A 371 17.49 13.63 -8.33
CA ILE A 371 17.58 12.54 -7.33
C ILE A 371 16.32 12.50 -6.45
N LYS A 372 15.79 13.65 -6.02
CA LYS A 372 14.55 13.72 -5.22
C LYS A 372 13.33 13.29 -6.02
N ASP A 373 13.26 13.68 -7.29
CA ASP A 373 12.12 13.42 -8.16
C ASP A 373 12.12 11.97 -8.69
N ALA A 374 13.27 11.29 -8.73
CA ALA A 374 13.44 9.93 -9.28
C ALA A 374 12.48 8.90 -8.67
N PHE A 375 12.32 8.91 -7.34
CA PHE A 375 11.41 7.99 -6.65
C PHE A 375 9.95 8.19 -7.09
N PHE A 376 9.52 9.45 -7.23
CA PHE A 376 8.19 9.77 -7.72
C PHE A 376 8.00 9.32 -9.18
N ILE A 377 9.00 9.54 -10.05
CA ILE A 377 8.93 9.15 -11.46
C ILE A 377 8.80 7.63 -11.60
N HIS A 378 9.65 6.85 -10.92
CA HIS A 378 9.59 5.38 -10.95
C HIS A 378 8.27 4.83 -10.45
N ARG A 379 7.68 5.46 -9.42
CA ARG A 379 6.38 5.06 -8.85
C ARG A 379 5.19 5.27 -9.79
N HIS A 380 5.33 6.04 -10.87
CA HIS A 380 4.22 6.33 -11.80
C HIS A 380 4.48 5.88 -13.25
N LYS A 381 5.71 5.49 -13.60
CA LYS A 381 6.10 5.06 -14.96
C LYS A 381 5.15 3.98 -15.49
N GLY A 382 4.61 4.11 -16.71
CA GLY A 382 3.68 3.12 -17.28
C GLY A 382 2.20 3.29 -16.90
N THR A 383 1.87 4.26 -16.05
CA THR A 383 0.48 4.66 -15.79
C THR A 383 -0.01 5.68 -16.84
N ILE A 384 -1.32 5.91 -16.90
CA ILE A 384 -1.91 6.96 -17.76
C ILE A 384 -1.33 8.33 -17.38
N GLY A 385 -1.19 8.60 -16.07
CA GLY A 385 -0.61 9.83 -15.55
C GLY A 385 0.83 10.06 -16.00
N ALA A 386 1.64 9.00 -16.13
CA ALA A 386 3.00 9.12 -16.67
C ALA A 386 3.03 9.54 -18.15
N LEU A 387 2.16 8.96 -18.99
CA LEU A 387 2.06 9.38 -20.40
C LEU A 387 1.63 10.84 -20.52
N ARG A 388 0.65 11.29 -19.73
CA ARG A 388 0.23 12.70 -19.68
C ARG A 388 1.37 13.63 -19.26
N ARG A 389 2.07 13.30 -18.18
CA ARG A 389 3.15 14.11 -17.60
C ARG A 389 4.32 14.33 -18.56
N VAL A 390 4.45 13.48 -19.57
CA VAL A 390 5.49 13.56 -20.59
C VAL A 390 5.02 14.32 -21.84
N VAL A 391 3.74 14.21 -22.21
CA VAL A 391 3.18 14.81 -23.44
C VAL A 391 2.58 16.21 -23.21
N GLU A 392 1.87 16.42 -22.11
CA GLU A 392 1.16 17.68 -21.83
C GLU A 392 2.09 18.91 -21.66
N PRO A 393 3.30 18.82 -21.06
CA PRO A 393 4.22 19.96 -20.97
C PRO A 393 4.70 20.51 -22.32
N LEU A 394 4.60 19.72 -23.39
CA LEU A 394 4.92 20.14 -24.75
C LEU A 394 3.79 20.98 -25.39
N GLY A 395 2.70 21.23 -24.65
CA GLY A 395 1.53 21.95 -25.13
C GLY A 395 0.55 21.08 -25.93
N TYR A 396 0.73 19.76 -25.90
CA TYR A 396 -0.12 18.82 -26.63
C TYR A 396 -1.22 18.23 -25.75
N LEU A 397 -2.39 18.01 -26.33
CA LEU A 397 -3.50 17.33 -25.68
C LEU A 397 -3.44 15.83 -25.98
N ILE A 398 -3.35 14.98 -24.96
CA ILE A 398 -3.33 13.53 -25.13
C ILE A 398 -4.69 12.91 -24.81
N ARG A 399 -5.16 12.01 -25.70
CA ARG A 399 -6.30 11.14 -25.47
C ARG A 399 -5.88 9.69 -25.72
N ILE A 400 -6.07 8.85 -24.70
CA ILE A 400 -5.72 7.43 -24.74
C ILE A 400 -6.98 6.62 -25.07
N LYS A 401 -6.90 5.74 -26.06
CA LYS A 401 -7.95 4.78 -26.42
C LYS A 401 -7.47 3.37 -26.13
N GLU A 402 -8.14 2.70 -25.20
CA GLU A 402 -7.76 1.36 -24.74
C GLU A 402 -8.53 0.27 -25.50
N TRP A 403 -7.98 -0.95 -25.56
CA TRP A 403 -8.48 -2.04 -26.42
C TRP A 403 -9.97 -2.38 -26.26
N TRP A 404 -10.55 -2.25 -25.07
CA TRP A 404 -11.98 -2.53 -24.87
C TRP A 404 -12.90 -1.40 -25.36
N GLN A 405 -12.37 -0.22 -25.67
CA GLN A 405 -13.11 0.89 -26.28
C GLN A 405 -13.12 0.80 -27.81
N THR A 406 -12.05 0.23 -28.39
CA THR A 406 -11.87 0.10 -29.84
C THR A 406 -12.19 -1.29 -30.38
N GLY A 407 -12.25 -2.30 -29.50
CA GLY A 407 -12.39 -3.71 -29.89
C GLY A 407 -11.08 -4.36 -30.34
N ASP A 408 -9.93 -3.75 -30.04
CA ASP A 408 -8.60 -4.27 -30.36
C ASP A 408 -8.19 -5.44 -29.43
N ALA A 409 -7.03 -6.06 -29.68
CA ALA A 409 -6.50 -7.17 -28.88
C ALA A 409 -6.20 -6.76 -27.42
N PRO A 410 -6.43 -7.65 -26.42
CA PRO A 410 -6.16 -7.32 -25.02
C PRO A 410 -4.72 -6.86 -24.73
N GLY A 411 -4.59 -5.80 -23.94
CA GLY A 411 -3.30 -5.21 -23.57
C GLY A 411 -2.71 -4.24 -24.61
N THR A 412 -3.49 -3.86 -25.63
CA THR A 412 -3.12 -2.83 -26.61
C THR A 412 -3.81 -1.50 -26.35
N PHE A 413 -3.22 -0.42 -26.86
CA PHE A 413 -3.81 0.92 -26.80
C PHE A 413 -3.37 1.77 -28.00
N ARG A 414 -4.09 2.86 -28.23
CA ARG A 414 -3.82 3.88 -29.25
C ARG A 414 -3.76 5.25 -28.58
N LEU A 415 -2.94 6.14 -29.12
CA LEU A 415 -2.80 7.51 -28.64
C LEU A 415 -3.29 8.48 -29.72
N ASP A 416 -4.15 9.41 -29.33
CA ASP A 416 -4.50 10.57 -30.12
C ASP A 416 -3.85 11.81 -29.47
N ILE A 417 -3.03 12.54 -30.23
CA ILE A 417 -2.34 13.74 -29.78
C ILE A 417 -2.87 14.94 -30.57
N GLY A 418 -3.51 15.87 -29.87
CA GLY A 418 -3.96 17.15 -30.40
C GLY A 418 -2.86 18.20 -30.34
N ILE A 419 -2.61 18.88 -31.45
CA ILE A 419 -1.62 19.96 -31.57
C ILE A 419 -2.36 21.26 -31.95
N GLN A 420 -1.94 22.38 -31.36
CA GLN A 420 -2.55 23.70 -31.58
C GLN A 420 -1.67 24.57 -32.48
N GLU A 421 -2.28 25.11 -33.55
CA GLU A 421 -1.82 26.18 -34.46
C GLU A 421 -0.50 25.99 -35.23
N SER A 422 0.47 25.25 -34.70
CA SER A 422 1.75 24.95 -35.33
C SER A 422 1.87 23.44 -35.55
N GLY A 423 2.25 23.01 -36.75
CA GLY A 423 2.53 21.60 -37.03
C GLY A 423 3.69 21.07 -36.19
N ILE A 424 3.87 19.75 -36.18
CA ILE A 424 5.02 19.12 -35.50
C ILE A 424 6.20 19.00 -36.47
N THR A 425 7.41 19.32 -36.01
CA THR A 425 8.64 19.04 -36.77
C THR A 425 9.03 17.57 -36.60
N GLU A 426 9.80 17.00 -37.54
CA GLU A 426 10.31 15.63 -37.44
C GLU A 426 11.13 15.41 -36.16
N ALA A 427 11.98 16.38 -35.79
CA ALA A 427 12.76 16.32 -34.55
C ALA A 427 11.86 16.29 -33.30
N SER A 428 10.80 17.10 -33.27
CA SER A 428 9.82 17.10 -32.18
C SER A 428 9.00 15.81 -32.14
N PHE A 429 8.69 15.22 -33.30
CA PHE A 429 7.98 13.95 -33.41
C PHE A 429 8.83 12.78 -32.88
N GLN A 430 10.10 12.69 -33.27
CA GLN A 430 11.02 11.67 -32.77
C GLN A 430 11.26 11.80 -31.26
N GLU A 431 11.36 13.03 -30.75
CA GLU A 431 11.49 13.26 -29.32
C GLU A 431 10.21 12.84 -28.57
N LEU A 432 9.04 13.14 -29.12
CA LEU A 432 7.75 12.70 -28.57
C LEU A 432 7.62 11.18 -28.55
N GLU A 433 8.02 10.50 -29.63
CA GLU A 433 8.01 9.04 -29.71
C GLU A 433 8.97 8.43 -28.67
N ARG A 434 10.19 8.98 -28.54
CA ARG A 434 11.19 8.55 -27.54
C ARG A 434 10.65 8.69 -26.12
N LEU A 435 10.03 9.83 -25.84
CA LEU A 435 9.42 10.17 -24.56
C LEU A 435 8.24 9.24 -24.21
N ILE A 436 7.36 8.94 -25.18
CA ILE A 436 6.27 7.97 -25.02
C ILE A 436 6.82 6.55 -24.81
N ALA A 437 7.88 6.16 -25.54
CA ALA A 437 8.50 4.86 -25.43
C ALA A 437 9.12 4.62 -24.04
N ASP A 438 9.73 5.65 -23.44
CA ASP A 438 10.25 5.59 -22.08
C ASP A 438 9.13 5.55 -21.03
N ALA A 439 8.04 6.27 -21.25
CA ALA A 439 6.94 6.35 -20.29
C ALA A 439 5.98 5.16 -20.34
N LYS A 440 5.78 4.49 -21.49
CA LYS A 440 4.82 3.39 -21.64
C LYS A 440 5.31 2.10 -20.97
N PRO A 441 4.42 1.21 -20.49
CA PRO A 441 4.85 -0.10 -20.06
C PRO A 441 5.40 -0.92 -21.24
N VAL A 442 6.55 -1.56 -21.04
CA VAL A 442 7.22 -2.37 -22.08
C VAL A 442 6.34 -3.54 -22.56
N SER A 443 5.53 -4.10 -21.66
CA SER A 443 4.61 -5.20 -21.97
C SER A 443 3.38 -4.81 -22.78
N ARG A 444 3.13 -3.52 -23.03
CA ARG A 444 1.94 -3.02 -23.74
C ARG A 444 2.31 -2.50 -25.12
N GLN A 445 1.53 -2.92 -26.11
CA GLN A 445 1.75 -2.52 -27.50
C GLN A 445 0.92 -1.28 -27.84
N LEU A 446 1.61 -0.24 -28.32
CA LEU A 446 1.00 0.93 -28.94
C LEU A 446 0.69 0.58 -30.40
N LEU A 447 -0.58 0.53 -30.78
CA LEU A 447 -1.01 0.15 -32.14
C LEU A 447 -1.00 1.33 -33.12
N GLY A 448 -1.09 2.55 -32.62
CA GLY A 448 -1.10 3.73 -33.47
C GLY A 448 -1.02 5.02 -32.67
N LEU A 449 -0.37 6.00 -33.28
CA LEU A 449 -0.23 7.37 -32.82
C LEU A 449 -0.89 8.29 -33.85
N ASN A 450 -2.08 8.80 -33.53
CA ASN A 450 -2.78 9.75 -34.39
C ASN A 450 -2.44 11.17 -33.93
N ILE A 451 -2.01 12.02 -34.87
CA ILE A 451 -1.77 13.43 -34.60
C ILE A 451 -2.89 14.24 -35.27
N ASN A 452 -3.65 14.97 -34.47
CA ASN A 452 -4.74 15.81 -34.93
C ASN A 452 -4.33 17.28 -34.80
N LEU A 453 -4.36 18.03 -35.89
CA LEU A 453 -4.16 19.47 -35.90
C LEU A 453 -5.52 20.17 -35.91
N ASP A 454 -5.83 20.89 -34.84
CA ASP A 454 -7.00 21.76 -34.80
C ASP A 454 -6.56 23.20 -35.13
N THR A 455 -6.95 23.67 -36.31
CA THR A 455 -6.66 25.05 -36.77
C THR A 455 -7.93 25.87 -36.76
N THR A 456 -7.88 27.05 -36.13
CA THR A 456 -8.95 28.05 -36.24
C THR A 456 -8.55 29.10 -37.27
N GLY A 457 -9.48 29.50 -38.15
CA GLY A 457 -9.23 30.47 -39.21
C GLY A 457 -10.47 31.32 -39.48
N SER A 458 -10.25 32.55 -39.95
CA SER A 458 -11.33 33.43 -40.40
C SER A 458 -11.58 33.25 -41.89
N VAL A 459 -12.82 32.93 -42.27
CA VAL A 459 -13.26 32.91 -43.67
C VAL A 459 -13.93 34.24 -43.97
N SER A 460 -13.26 35.10 -44.72
CA SER A 460 -13.83 36.36 -45.21
C SER A 460 -14.70 36.09 -46.43
N LEU A 461 -16.02 36.22 -46.28
CA LEU A 461 -16.98 36.10 -47.38
C LEU A 461 -17.17 37.47 -48.03
N GLY A 462 -16.76 37.60 -49.30
CA GLY A 462 -17.04 38.76 -50.14
C GLY A 462 -18.10 38.42 -51.18
N ALA A 463 -19.18 39.19 -51.24
CA ALA A 463 -20.18 39.11 -52.30
C ALA A 463 -20.00 40.30 -53.25
N GLY A 464 -19.72 40.02 -54.53
CA GLY A 464 -19.72 41.01 -55.60
C GLY A 464 -20.94 40.80 -56.49
N SER A 465 -21.79 41.83 -56.63
CA SER A 465 -22.88 41.82 -57.59
C SER A 465 -22.49 42.73 -58.76
N TYR A 466 -22.48 42.18 -59.97
CA TYR A 466 -22.33 42.95 -61.21
C TYR A 466 -23.70 43.03 -61.89
N SER A 467 -24.25 44.24 -61.96
CA SER A 467 -25.51 44.51 -62.65
C SER A 467 -25.19 45.35 -63.89
N GLY A 468 -25.60 44.88 -65.06
CA GLY A 468 -25.46 45.60 -66.32
C GLY A 468 -26.77 45.52 -67.09
N ASP A 469 -27.19 46.65 -67.66
CA ASP A 469 -28.36 46.75 -68.51
C ASP A 469 -27.91 46.99 -69.96
N GLU A 470 -28.51 46.28 -70.92
CA GLU A 470 -28.35 46.53 -72.35
C GLU A 470 -29.64 47.18 -72.89
N LEU A 471 -29.57 48.47 -73.24
CA LEU A 471 -30.70 49.23 -73.77
C LEU A 471 -30.49 49.54 -75.26
N THR A 472 -31.31 48.96 -76.12
CA THR A 472 -31.36 49.32 -77.55
C THR A 472 -32.50 50.32 -77.80
N ILE A 473 -32.18 51.55 -78.23
CA ILE A 473 -33.17 52.60 -78.52
C ILE A 473 -33.51 52.61 -80.02
N TYR A 474 -34.76 52.30 -80.37
CA TYR A 474 -35.32 52.48 -81.72
C TYR A 474 -36.10 53.80 -81.83
N PRO A 475 -36.39 54.32 -83.05
CA PRO A 475 -37.09 55.59 -83.24
C PRO A 475 -38.53 55.57 -82.67
N TYR A 476 -38.92 56.70 -82.11
CA TYR A 476 -40.05 56.94 -81.20
C TYR A 476 -41.43 56.41 -81.61
N PHE A 477 -42.05 55.59 -80.74
CA PHE A 477 -43.50 55.39 -80.63
C PHE A 477 -43.89 55.29 -79.14
N PRO A 478 -45.06 55.81 -78.71
CA PRO A 478 -45.42 55.87 -77.30
C PRO A 478 -46.13 54.58 -76.88
N GLU A 479 -45.50 53.78 -76.02
CA GLU A 479 -46.14 53.03 -74.93
C GLU A 479 -45.09 52.33 -74.05
N THR A 480 -45.50 51.98 -72.83
CA THR A 480 -44.73 51.66 -71.62
C THR A 480 -43.46 50.82 -71.82
N ILE A 481 -42.32 51.35 -71.35
CA ILE A 481 -41.04 50.64 -71.29
C ILE A 481 -41.07 49.64 -70.13
N ASN A 482 -40.99 48.34 -70.44
CA ASN A 482 -40.69 47.30 -69.46
C ASN A 482 -39.26 46.78 -69.70
N VAL A 483 -38.43 46.83 -68.66
CA VAL A 483 -37.09 46.25 -68.64
C VAL A 483 -37.18 44.93 -67.88
N SER A 484 -36.76 43.83 -68.49
CA SER A 484 -36.59 42.53 -67.84
C SER A 484 -35.23 41.95 -68.23
N GLY A 485 -34.48 41.47 -67.25
CA GLY A 485 -33.22 40.76 -67.45
C GLY A 485 -33.17 39.51 -66.58
N ASP A 486 -32.60 38.43 -67.12
CA ASP A 486 -32.38 37.19 -66.38
C ASP A 486 -31.16 37.31 -65.46
N THR A 487 -31.34 36.96 -64.18
CA THR A 487 -30.25 36.93 -63.19
C THR A 487 -29.64 35.54 -63.15
N PHE A 488 -28.36 35.42 -63.49
CA PHE A 488 -27.61 34.17 -63.32
C PHE A 488 -26.78 34.23 -62.03
N THR A 489 -27.09 33.39 -61.06
CA THR A 489 -26.31 33.24 -59.82
C THR A 489 -25.33 32.08 -59.97
N GLY A 490 -24.05 32.37 -60.08
CA GLY A 490 -22.98 31.37 -60.06
C GLY A 490 -22.18 31.47 -58.76
N GLY A 491 -22.18 30.41 -57.96
CA GLY A 491 -21.26 30.26 -56.83
C GLY A 491 -20.02 29.48 -57.25
N ALA A 492 -18.83 30.08 -57.13
CA ALA A 492 -17.57 29.38 -57.26
C ALA A 492 -16.92 29.26 -55.88
N VAL A 493 -16.79 28.03 -55.38
CA VAL A 493 -15.98 27.73 -54.20
C VAL A 493 -14.57 27.42 -54.68
N HIS A 494 -13.62 28.28 -54.36
CA HIS A 494 -12.20 28.03 -54.59
C HIS A 494 -11.56 27.71 -53.23
N LEU A 495 -11.26 26.43 -53.01
CA LEU A 495 -10.47 25.94 -51.89
C LEU A 495 -9.03 25.75 -52.38
N ILE A 496 -8.08 26.44 -51.77
CA ILE A 496 -6.65 26.21 -51.95
C ILE A 496 -6.15 25.63 -50.62
N ASP A 497 -5.58 24.43 -50.68
CA ASP A 497 -4.94 23.76 -49.56
C ASP A 497 -3.45 23.69 -49.85
N ASP A 498 -2.65 24.52 -49.18
CA ASP A 498 -1.21 24.59 -49.36
C ASP A 498 -0.52 23.74 -48.30
N LEU A 499 -0.23 22.48 -48.64
CA LEU A 499 0.52 21.55 -47.81
C LEU A 499 2.01 21.62 -48.14
N TYR A 500 2.81 22.18 -47.23
CA TYR A 500 4.27 22.19 -47.32
C TYR A 500 4.87 21.00 -46.55
N VAL A 501 5.39 20.01 -47.27
CA VAL A 501 6.29 19.00 -46.71
C VAL A 501 7.72 19.48 -46.94
N SER A 502 8.32 20.12 -45.93
CA SER A 502 9.76 20.37 -45.94
C SER A 502 10.48 19.08 -45.54
N GLY A 503 11.03 18.35 -46.51
CA GLY A 503 11.99 17.28 -46.25
C GLY A 503 13.27 17.88 -45.68
N GLY A 504 13.57 17.53 -44.42
CA GLY A 504 14.91 17.70 -43.85
C GLY A 504 15.82 16.55 -44.27
#